data_AF-A0A349MJK0-F1
#
_entry.id   AF-A0A349MJK0-F1
#
_cell.length_a   1.000
_cell.length_b   1.000
_cell.length_c   1.000
_cell.angle_alpha   90.00
_cell.angle_beta   90.00
_cell.angle_gamma   90.00
#
_symmetry.space_group_name_H-M   'P 1'
#
loop_
_entity.id
_entity.type
_entity.pdbx_description
1 polymer ?
#
loop_
_entity_poly.entity_id
_entity_poly.type
_entity_poly.pdbx_seq_one_letter_code
_entity_poly.pdbx_strand_id
1 'polypeptide(L)'
;MNTTLEMMEKIPFFSGFSHEEKKLLAVSDRSFVRFKDGEVIIQQGDFENSAVFIILTGSASVRKEEYHNHIIDYIETGSIVGEAAFLVNGRSRMASIIADGVVETFTLDRNTLEQFDCALQLKITRKLAEIIVERLDKMHGAMAALID
;
A
#
# COMPACT_ATOMS: atom_id res chain seq x y z
N MET A 1 -20.05 -12.02 -0.81
CA MET A 1 -18.61 -11.85 -1.08
C MET A 1 -18.53 -11.02 -2.34
N ASN A 2 -17.94 -9.83 -2.26
CA ASN A 2 -17.65 -9.05 -3.48
C ASN A 2 -16.54 -9.76 -4.25
N THR A 3 -16.59 -9.74 -5.57
CA THR A 3 -15.49 -10.27 -6.38
C THR A 3 -14.26 -9.36 -6.25
N THR A 4 -13.08 -9.92 -6.46
CA THR A 4 -11.80 -9.20 -6.41
C THR A 4 -11.78 -7.94 -7.28
N LEU A 5 -12.36 -8.04 -8.49
CA LEU A 5 -12.48 -6.91 -9.41
C LEU A 5 -13.41 -5.81 -8.87
N GLU A 6 -14.52 -6.16 -8.22
CA GLU A 6 -15.43 -5.17 -7.62
C GLU A 6 -14.78 -4.36 -6.50
N MET A 7 -13.84 -4.96 -5.75
CA MET A 7 -13.06 -4.24 -4.76
C MET A 7 -12.12 -3.25 -5.44
N MET A 8 -11.40 -3.68 -6.48
CA MET A 8 -10.47 -2.84 -7.23
C MET A 8 -11.16 -1.63 -7.89
N GLU A 9 -12.40 -1.78 -8.37
CA GLU A 9 -13.17 -0.67 -8.95
C GLU A 9 -13.40 0.51 -8.00
N LYS A 10 -13.41 0.25 -6.68
CA LYS A 10 -13.67 1.28 -5.67
C LYS A 10 -12.40 2.02 -5.22
N ILE A 11 -11.22 1.52 -5.60
CA ILE A 11 -9.96 2.04 -5.08
C ILE A 11 -9.32 3.00 -6.10
N PRO A 12 -9.03 4.27 -5.71
CA PRO A 12 -8.47 5.28 -6.62
C PRO A 12 -7.17 4.88 -7.32
N PHE A 13 -6.35 4.03 -6.71
CA PHE A 13 -5.14 3.51 -7.34
C PHE A 13 -5.42 2.86 -8.71
N PHE A 14 -6.49 2.08 -8.84
CA PHE A 14 -6.84 1.39 -10.08
C PHE A 14 -7.62 2.29 -11.07
N SER A 15 -7.79 3.59 -10.77
CA SER A 15 -8.34 4.54 -11.74
C SER A 15 -7.43 4.67 -12.96
N GLY A 16 -8.00 4.53 -14.15
CA GLY A 16 -7.25 4.57 -15.42
C GLY A 16 -6.60 3.24 -15.82
N PHE A 17 -6.81 2.17 -15.05
CA PHE A 17 -6.56 0.80 -15.50
C PHE A 17 -7.78 0.31 -16.29
N SER A 18 -7.53 -0.29 -17.44
CA SER A 18 -8.54 -0.97 -18.25
C SER A 18 -9.03 -2.24 -17.54
N HIS A 19 -10.17 -2.75 -17.98
CA HIS A 19 -10.73 -4.00 -17.46
C HIS A 19 -9.76 -5.18 -17.59
N GLU A 20 -9.06 -5.28 -18.72
CA GLU A 20 -8.08 -6.35 -18.96
C GLU A 20 -6.84 -6.20 -18.08
N GLU A 21 -6.35 -4.97 -17.85
CA GLU A 21 -5.25 -4.74 -16.90
C GLU A 21 -5.66 -5.12 -15.46
N LYS A 22 -6.88 -4.78 -15.03
CA LYS A 22 -7.37 -5.18 -13.70
C LYS A 22 -7.51 -6.70 -13.59
N LYS A 23 -7.97 -7.38 -14.64
CA LYS A 23 -7.98 -8.85 -14.69
C LYS A 23 -6.57 -9.40 -14.55
N LEU A 24 -5.60 -8.89 -15.30
CA LEU A 24 -4.19 -9.31 -15.23
C LEU A 24 -3.63 -9.18 -13.81
N LEU A 25 -3.90 -8.05 -13.15
CA LEU A 25 -3.54 -7.82 -11.75
C LEU A 25 -4.26 -8.79 -10.81
N ALA A 26 -5.49 -9.20 -11.16
CA ALA A 26 -6.29 -10.13 -10.37
C ALA A 26 -5.95 -11.62 -10.60
N VAL A 27 -5.07 -11.98 -11.54
CA VAL A 27 -4.77 -13.39 -11.87
C VAL A 27 -3.96 -14.11 -10.79
N SER A 28 -3.13 -13.38 -10.04
CA SER A 28 -2.29 -14.00 -9.01
C SER A 28 -3.05 -14.14 -7.69
N ASP A 29 -3.28 -15.39 -7.26
CA ASP A 29 -3.88 -15.67 -5.94
C ASP A 29 -3.05 -15.09 -4.78
N ARG A 30 -1.75 -14.86 -5.00
CA ARG A 30 -0.85 -14.24 -4.01
C ARG A 30 -1.03 -12.73 -3.91
N SER A 31 -1.69 -12.12 -4.89
CA SER A 31 -1.94 -10.68 -4.90
C SER A 31 -3.09 -10.26 -3.99
N PHE A 32 -3.84 -11.18 -3.39
CA PHE A 32 -4.90 -10.85 -2.45
C PHE A 32 -4.64 -11.54 -1.13
N VAL A 33 -4.19 -10.74 -0.16
CA VAL A 33 -3.82 -11.23 1.16
C VAL A 33 -4.83 -10.72 2.17
N ARG A 34 -5.32 -11.64 3.02
CA ARG A 34 -6.22 -11.32 4.11
C ARG A 34 -5.48 -11.44 5.43
N PHE A 35 -5.55 -10.38 6.22
CA PHE A 35 -4.99 -10.29 7.55
C PHE A 35 -6.12 -10.30 8.58
N LYS A 36 -5.91 -11.00 9.69
CA LYS A 36 -6.76 -10.96 10.88
C LYS A 36 -6.37 -9.79 11.76
N ASP A 37 -7.25 -9.47 12.69
CA ASP A 37 -6.98 -8.46 13.71
C ASP A 37 -5.64 -8.72 14.43
N GLY A 38 -4.83 -7.67 14.53
CA GLY A 38 -3.50 -7.72 15.16
C GLY A 38 -2.39 -8.35 14.32
N GLU A 39 -2.66 -8.88 13.12
CA GLU A 39 -1.61 -9.43 12.26
C GLU A 39 -0.73 -8.31 11.66
N VAL A 40 0.57 -8.61 11.56
CA VAL A 40 1.57 -7.69 10.99
C VAL A 40 1.49 -7.74 9.47
N ILE A 41 1.16 -6.59 8.85
CA ILE A 41 1.19 -6.41 7.39
C ILE A 41 2.60 -6.02 6.95
N ILE A 42 3.22 -5.10 7.69
CA ILE A 42 4.59 -4.64 7.48
C ILE A 42 5.27 -4.55 8.85
N GLN A 43 6.51 -5.03 8.96
CA GLN A 43 7.34 -4.89 10.14
C GLN A 43 8.39 -3.80 9.91
N GLN A 44 8.53 -2.85 10.85
CA GLN A 44 9.57 -1.82 10.80
C GLN A 44 10.97 -2.45 10.80
N GLY A 45 11.90 -1.83 10.09
CA GLY A 45 13.29 -2.26 10.01
C GLY A 45 13.53 -3.38 9.00
N ASP A 46 12.50 -4.08 8.54
CA ASP A 46 12.64 -5.12 7.53
C ASP A 46 13.21 -4.54 6.23
N PHE A 47 14.19 -5.26 5.70
CA PHE A 47 14.72 -5.08 4.35
C PHE A 47 14.18 -6.15 3.40
N GLU A 48 13.72 -7.27 3.98
CA GLU A 48 13.11 -8.37 3.26
C GLU A 48 11.64 -8.04 2.96
N ASN A 49 11.09 -8.68 1.91
CA ASN A 49 9.75 -8.40 1.38
C ASN A 49 9.58 -6.96 0.87
N SER A 50 10.11 -6.63 -0.30
CA SER A 50 9.90 -5.32 -0.92
C SER A 50 8.46 -5.01 -1.36
N ALA A 51 7.47 -5.89 -1.12
CA ALA A 51 6.12 -5.71 -1.63
C ALA A 51 5.44 -4.38 -1.22
N VAL A 52 4.50 -3.92 -2.04
CA VAL A 52 3.58 -2.83 -1.70
C VAL A 52 2.19 -3.42 -1.45
N PHE A 53 1.45 -2.81 -0.53
CA PHE A 53 0.11 -3.24 -0.13
C PHE A 53 -0.88 -2.10 -0.36
N ILE A 54 -2.01 -2.43 -0.95
CA ILE A 54 -3.13 -1.52 -1.17
C ILE A 54 -4.30 -2.03 -0.34
N ILE A 55 -4.82 -1.24 0.58
CA ILE A 55 -5.92 -1.65 1.45
C ILE A 55 -7.21 -1.66 0.62
N LEU A 56 -7.79 -2.84 0.42
CA LEU A 56 -9.05 -3.00 -0.32
C LEU A 56 -10.26 -2.89 0.60
N THR A 57 -10.15 -3.43 1.82
CA THR A 57 -11.16 -3.35 2.87
C THR A 57 -10.49 -3.32 4.25
N GLY A 58 -11.17 -2.74 5.24
CA GLY A 58 -10.70 -2.67 6.62
C GLY A 58 -9.79 -1.47 6.90
N SER A 59 -9.12 -1.54 8.05
CA SER A 59 -8.23 -0.50 8.59
C SER A 59 -6.98 -1.12 9.23
N ALA A 60 -5.89 -0.37 9.26
CA ALA A 60 -4.67 -0.77 9.96
C ALA A 60 -4.10 0.40 10.76
N SER A 61 -3.31 0.10 11.78
CA SER A 61 -2.60 1.09 12.58
C SER A 61 -1.13 1.18 12.17
N VAL A 62 -0.60 2.41 12.14
CA VAL A 62 0.82 2.68 11.95
C VAL A 62 1.48 2.80 13.32
N ARG A 63 2.54 2.04 13.54
CA ARG A 63 3.32 2.04 14.79
C ARG A 63 4.80 2.19 14.48
N LYS A 64 5.51 2.86 15.38
CA LYS A 64 6.95 3.08 15.26
C LYS A 64 7.67 2.77 16.56
N GLU A 65 8.79 2.07 16.47
CA GLU A 65 9.61 1.72 17.62
C GLU A 65 10.12 2.97 18.36
N GLU A 66 10.44 4.04 17.63
CA GLU A 66 10.89 5.32 18.18
C GLU A 66 9.84 6.00 19.08
N TYR A 67 8.57 5.60 18.94
CA TYR A 67 7.45 6.10 19.74
C TYR A 67 6.92 5.02 20.69
N HIS A 68 7.80 4.14 21.19
CA HIS A 68 7.44 3.02 22.08
C HIS A 68 6.33 2.11 21.52
N ASN A 69 6.29 1.94 20.19
CA ASN A 69 5.24 1.19 19.48
C ASN A 69 3.81 1.73 19.69
N HIS A 70 3.67 2.99 20.09
CA HIS A 70 2.38 3.66 20.10
C HIS A 70 1.83 3.81 18.68
N ILE A 71 0.50 3.85 18.57
CA ILE A 71 -0.19 4.16 17.32
C ILE A 71 0.04 5.64 17.02
N ILE A 72 0.63 5.92 15.86
CA ILE A 72 0.93 7.29 15.42
C ILE A 72 0.02 7.75 14.28
N ASP A 73 -0.62 6.82 13.57
CA ASP A 73 -1.53 7.10 12.47
C ASP A 73 -2.41 5.87 12.18
N TYR A 74 -3.47 6.07 11.40
CA TYR A 74 -4.35 5.01 10.90
C TYR A 74 -4.35 4.99 9.37
N ILE A 75 -4.40 3.78 8.82
CA ILE A 75 -4.47 3.50 7.39
C ILE A 75 -5.88 3.02 7.08
N GLU A 76 -6.55 3.73 6.18
CA GLU A 76 -7.90 3.40 5.75
C GLU A 76 -7.91 2.72 4.38
N THR A 77 -9.08 2.18 4.02
CA THR A 77 -9.34 1.62 2.69
C THR A 77 -8.94 2.60 1.57
N GLY A 78 -8.26 2.07 0.55
CA GLY A 78 -7.71 2.81 -0.57
C GLY A 78 -6.29 3.33 -0.35
N SER A 79 -5.79 3.30 0.88
CA SER A 79 -4.42 3.68 1.19
C SER A 79 -3.41 2.65 0.67
N ILE A 80 -2.20 3.12 0.38
CA ILE A 80 -1.08 2.28 -0.05
C ILE A 80 0.03 2.33 1.00
N VAL A 81 0.59 1.20 1.39
CA VAL A 81 1.68 1.14 2.37
C VAL A 81 2.86 0.35 1.85
N GLY A 82 4.05 0.77 2.27
CA GLY A 82 5.30 0.13 1.88
C GLY A 82 5.85 0.58 0.53
N GLU A 83 5.22 1.55 -0.13
CA GLU A 83 5.58 2.08 -1.44
C GLU A 83 7.00 2.66 -1.49
N ALA A 84 7.43 3.30 -0.40
CA ALA A 84 8.76 3.90 -0.30
C ALA A 84 9.89 2.86 -0.39
N ALA A 85 9.74 1.72 0.28
CA ALA A 85 10.71 0.61 0.23
C ALA A 85 10.56 -0.22 -1.05
N PHE A 86 9.34 -0.29 -1.61
CA PHE A 86 9.10 -0.89 -2.93
C PHE A 86 9.78 -0.10 -4.05
N LEU A 87 9.68 1.23 -4.07
CA LEU A 87 10.24 2.05 -5.16
C LEU A 87 11.76 2.25 -5.08
N VAL A 88 12.33 2.30 -3.88
CA VAL A 88 13.75 2.63 -3.68
C VAL A 88 14.49 1.46 -3.07
N ASN A 89 15.44 0.89 -3.82
CA ASN A 89 16.28 -0.21 -3.35
C ASN A 89 17.14 0.20 -2.15
N GLY A 90 17.33 -0.73 -1.21
CA GLY A 90 18.16 -0.51 -0.01
C GLY A 90 17.47 0.30 1.10
N ARG A 91 16.19 0.64 0.95
CA ARG A 91 15.41 1.34 1.98
C ARG A 91 14.68 0.32 2.87
N SER A 92 14.81 0.44 4.19
CA SER A 92 14.05 -0.38 5.15
C SER A 92 12.60 0.09 5.27
N ARG A 93 11.75 -0.77 5.83
CA ARG A 93 10.40 -0.39 6.28
C ARG A 93 10.48 0.65 7.39
N MET A 94 9.89 1.82 7.16
CA MET A 94 9.99 2.98 8.06
C MET A 94 9.05 2.93 9.28
N ALA A 95 8.08 2.01 9.28
CA ALA A 95 7.10 1.83 10.33
C ALA A 95 6.50 0.43 10.23
N SER A 96 5.94 -0.06 11.33
CA SER A 96 5.12 -1.25 11.34
C SER A 96 3.67 -0.90 11.00
N ILE A 97 3.03 -1.76 10.22
CA ILE A 97 1.62 -1.66 9.87
C ILE A 97 0.92 -2.90 10.43
N ILE A 98 -0.02 -2.71 11.34
CA ILE A 98 -0.73 -3.77 12.05
C ILE A 98 -2.20 -3.70 11.70
N ALA A 99 -2.79 -4.81 11.25
CA ALA A 99 -4.21 -4.89 10.98
C ALA A 99 -5.04 -4.51 12.23
N ASP A 100 -6.04 -3.66 12.04
CA ASP A 100 -7.01 -3.24 13.06
C ASP A 100 -8.39 -3.73 12.62
N GLY A 101 -8.75 -4.91 13.11
CA GLY A 101 -9.78 -5.75 12.53
C GLY A 101 -9.32 -6.58 11.32
N VAL A 102 -10.28 -7.11 10.56
CA VAL A 102 -9.98 -7.86 9.32
C VAL A 102 -9.62 -6.90 8.21
N VAL A 103 -8.48 -7.14 7.57
CA VAL A 103 -7.98 -6.33 6.44
C VAL A 103 -7.77 -7.22 5.22
N GLU A 104 -8.26 -6.76 4.08
CA GLU A 104 -7.94 -7.38 2.79
C GLU A 104 -7.11 -6.41 1.96
N THR A 105 -6.00 -6.91 1.41
CA THR A 105 -5.06 -6.10 0.63
C THR A 105 -4.86 -6.65 -0.76
N PHE A 106 -4.65 -5.76 -1.72
CA PHE A 106 -3.91 -6.11 -2.93
C PHE A 106 -2.41 -5.99 -2.64
N THR A 107 -1.65 -7.05 -2.87
CA THR A 107 -0.20 -7.13 -2.62
C THR A 107 0.54 -7.31 -3.94
N LEU A 108 1.55 -6.48 -4.15
CA LEU A 108 2.40 -6.54 -5.33
C LEU A 108 3.87 -6.57 -4.91
N ASP A 109 4.55 -7.67 -5.22
CA ASP A 109 6.01 -7.78 -5.08
C ASP A 109 6.74 -7.43 -6.38
N ARG A 110 8.07 -7.28 -6.29
CA ARG A 110 8.89 -6.91 -7.46
C ARG A 110 8.83 -7.98 -8.56
N ASN A 111 8.89 -9.25 -8.18
CA ASN A 111 8.88 -10.36 -9.12
C ASN A 111 7.58 -10.39 -9.95
N THR A 112 6.45 -10.08 -9.31
CA THR A 112 5.14 -9.99 -9.96
C THR A 112 5.07 -8.76 -10.86
N LEU A 113 5.59 -7.60 -10.41
CA LEU A 113 5.67 -6.41 -11.25
C LEU A 113 6.50 -6.67 -12.52
N GLU A 114 7.64 -7.34 -12.39
CA GLU A 114 8.55 -7.67 -13.49
C GLU A 114 7.95 -8.61 -14.54
N GLN A 115 6.90 -9.36 -14.18
CA GLN A 115 6.17 -10.22 -15.13
C GLN A 115 5.20 -9.44 -16.03
N PHE A 116 4.80 -8.23 -15.64
CA PHE A 116 3.93 -7.40 -16.45
C PHE A 116 4.70 -6.72 -17.58
N ASP A 117 3.99 -6.30 -18.63
CA ASP A 117 4.60 -5.52 -19.69
C ASP A 117 5.05 -4.13 -19.21
N CYS A 118 5.91 -3.49 -20.00
CA CYS A 118 6.47 -2.18 -19.67
C CYS A 118 5.40 -1.09 -19.47
N ALA A 119 4.29 -1.16 -20.21
CA ALA A 119 3.23 -0.15 -20.12
C ALA A 119 2.51 -0.24 -18.77
N LEU A 120 2.18 -1.45 -18.32
CA LEU A 120 1.54 -1.70 -17.03
C LEU A 120 2.50 -1.41 -15.87
N GLN A 121 3.77 -1.79 -15.99
CA GLN A 121 4.81 -1.45 -15.00
C GLN A 121 4.94 0.07 -14.81
N LEU A 122 5.01 0.82 -15.91
CA LEU A 122 5.10 2.28 -15.89
C LEU A 122 3.87 2.90 -15.23
N LYS A 123 2.67 2.39 -15.56
CA LYS A 123 1.40 2.88 -14.99
C LYS A 123 1.36 2.67 -13.47
N ILE A 124 1.73 1.49 -12.99
CA ILE A 124 1.82 1.17 -11.55
C ILE A 124 2.83 2.10 -10.87
N THR A 125 4.04 2.20 -11.42
CA THR A 125 5.11 3.02 -10.84
C THR A 125 4.70 4.48 -10.77
N ARG A 126 4.03 5.02 -11.81
CA ARG A 126 3.52 6.39 -11.82
C ARG A 126 2.47 6.61 -10.73
N LYS A 127 1.54 5.68 -10.54
CA LYS A 127 0.53 5.75 -9.47
C LYS A 127 1.14 5.75 -8.08
N LEU A 128 2.17 4.93 -7.85
CA LEU A 128 2.90 4.93 -6.58
C LEU A 128 3.62 6.26 -6.34
N ALA A 129 4.22 6.84 -7.38
CA ALA A 129 4.87 8.14 -7.30
C ALA A 129 3.89 9.29 -7.02
N GLU A 130 2.72 9.29 -7.68
CA GLU A 130 1.62 10.25 -7.44
C GLU A 130 1.24 10.27 -5.94
N ILE A 131 1.14 9.09 -5.31
CA ILE A 131 0.78 8.97 -3.89
C ILE A 131 1.88 9.49 -2.95
N ILE A 132 3.15 9.29 -3.29
CA ILE A 132 4.25 9.87 -2.51
C ILE A 132 4.17 11.39 -2.54
N VAL A 133 3.88 11.98 -3.71
CA VAL A 133 3.73 13.44 -3.86
C VAL A 133 2.55 13.93 -3.02
N GLU A 134 1.38 13.29 -3.10
CA GLU A 134 0.21 13.65 -2.30
C GLU A 134 0.49 13.60 -0.78
N ARG A 135 1.30 12.64 -0.32
CA ARG A 135 1.72 12.53 1.09
C ARG A 135 2.64 13.66 1.50
N LEU A 136 3.57 14.04 0.64
CA LEU A 136 4.47 15.17 0.90
C LEU A 136 3.68 16.48 0.99
N ASP A 137 2.71 16.69 0.10
CA ASP A 137 1.86 17.89 0.12
C ASP A 137 1.02 17.96 1.40
N LYS A 138 0.44 16.84 1.84
CA LYS A 138 -0.28 16.76 3.13
C LYS A 138 0.62 17.06 4.31
N MET A 139 1.85 16.54 4.32
CA MET A 139 2.82 16.77 5.39
C MET A 139 3.26 18.24 5.44
N HIS A 140 3.59 18.85 4.30
CA HIS A 140 3.91 20.27 4.23
C HIS A 140 2.74 21.15 4.69
N GLY A 141 1.51 20.82 4.29
CA GLY A 141 0.31 21.53 4.73
C GLY A 141 0.09 21.46 6.25
N ALA A 142 0.28 20.27 6.85
CA ALA A 142 0.17 20.10 8.30
C ALA A 142 1.25 20.88 9.07
N MET A 143 2.48 20.94 8.56
CA MET A 143 3.54 21.75 9.16
C MET A 143 3.26 23.25 9.09
N ALA A 144 2.72 23.74 7.97
CA ALA A 144 2.36 25.15 7.82
C ALA A 144 1.28 25.57 8.84
N ALA A 145 0.26 24.72 9.05
CA ALA A 145 -0.82 24.97 10.00
C ALA A 145 -0.39 24.98 11.48
N LEU A 146 0.83 24.56 11.81
CA LEU A 146 1.37 24.65 13.19
C LEU A 146 2.08 25.98 13.47
N ILE A 147 2.36 26.78 12.44
CA ILE A 147 3.08 28.06 12.53
C ILE A 147 2.11 29.25 12.41
N ASP A 148 0.87 29.01 11.96
CA ASP A 148 -0.25 29.96 11.93
C ASP A 148 -1.09 29.89 13.22
#